data_AF-A0A2E6QU89-F1
#
_entry.id   AF-A0A2E6QU89-F1
#
_cell.length_a   1.000
_cell.length_b   1.000
_cell.length_c   1.000
_cell.angle_alpha   90.00
_cell.angle_beta   90.00
_cell.angle_gamma   90.00
#
_symmetry.space_group_name_H-M   'P 1'
#
loop_
_entity.id
_entity.type
_entity.pdbx_description
1 polymer ?
#
loop_
_entity_poly.entity_id
_entity_poly.type
_entity_poly.pdbx_seq_one_letter_code
_entity_poly.pdbx_strand_id
1 'polypeptide(L)'
;MNKTEFNNLINSPRKNIGKIELSEITKVQNEFPYCEHLHNLSLLKTHLSDDINFNKTLAISAIYSSNRKKLFEFIHPPKKINFKNIDETSFLFEDWLKDSSLIKKPKINKKYIIENIKKSTQDNNDLTTETLAKTYIEQGHYERAIQAYQILSLKYPKKSGFFANQIKNIENILK
;
A
#
# COMPACT_ATOMS: atom_id res chain seq x y z
N MET A 1 22.81 2.94 -30.98
CA MET A 1 23.08 4.10 -30.11
C MET A 1 24.57 4.30 -29.85
N ASN A 2 25.08 5.48 -30.19
CA ASN A 2 26.47 5.90 -29.98
C ASN A 2 26.69 6.53 -28.59
N LYS A 3 27.96 6.66 -28.16
CA LYS A 3 28.33 7.27 -26.87
C LYS A 3 27.78 8.70 -26.69
N THR A 4 27.83 9.51 -27.75
CA THR A 4 27.33 10.89 -27.75
C THR A 4 25.81 10.94 -27.62
N GLU A 5 25.11 10.08 -28.34
CA GLU A 5 23.64 9.93 -28.27
C GLU A 5 23.20 9.52 -26.86
N PHE A 6 23.91 8.56 -26.25
CA PHE A 6 23.62 8.11 -24.90
C PHE A 6 23.81 9.22 -23.85
N ASN A 7 24.90 9.96 -23.91
CA ASN A 7 25.13 11.08 -23.01
C ASN A 7 24.05 12.17 -23.17
N ASN A 8 23.64 12.46 -24.41
CA ASN A 8 22.56 13.40 -24.68
C ASN A 8 21.20 12.92 -24.13
N LEU A 9 20.96 11.60 -24.11
CA LEU A 9 19.77 11.02 -23.49
C LEU A 9 19.78 11.14 -21.98
N ILE A 10 20.89 10.81 -21.32
CA ILE A 10 20.98 10.89 -19.86
C ILE A 10 20.77 12.32 -19.37
N ASN A 11 21.32 13.31 -20.08
CA ASN A 11 21.20 14.72 -19.70
C ASN A 11 19.79 15.29 -19.88
N SER A 12 18.99 14.74 -20.81
CA SER A 12 17.64 15.23 -21.10
C SER A 12 16.71 14.11 -21.57
N PRO A 13 16.37 13.17 -20.66
CA PRO A 13 15.75 11.90 -21.04
C PRO A 13 14.36 12.12 -21.63
N ARG A 14 13.50 12.92 -21.01
CA ARG A 14 12.13 13.17 -21.51
C ARG A 14 12.07 13.85 -22.88
N LYS A 15 13.04 14.73 -23.19
CA LYS A 15 13.04 15.46 -24.47
C LYS A 15 13.54 14.60 -25.62
N ASN A 16 14.50 13.70 -25.34
CA ASN A 16 15.23 12.98 -26.38
C ASN A 16 14.72 11.55 -26.59
N ILE A 17 14.06 10.94 -25.60
CA ILE A 17 13.59 9.54 -25.67
C ILE A 17 12.59 9.27 -26.79
N GLY A 18 11.86 10.29 -27.25
CA GLY A 18 10.94 10.17 -28.39
C GLY A 18 11.65 9.81 -29.70
N LYS A 19 12.91 10.21 -29.87
CA LYS A 19 13.69 10.03 -31.10
C LYS A 19 14.32 8.65 -31.24
N ILE A 20 14.38 7.87 -30.17
CA ILE A 20 15.05 6.57 -30.13
C ILE A 20 14.03 5.45 -30.03
N GLU A 21 14.25 4.39 -30.79
CA GLU A 21 13.45 3.17 -30.70
C GLU A 21 13.84 2.32 -29.49
N LEU A 22 12.88 1.57 -28.95
CA LEU A 22 13.13 0.63 -27.87
C LEU A 22 14.13 -0.48 -28.29
N SER A 23 14.18 -0.81 -29.58
CA SER A 23 15.12 -1.76 -30.19
C SER A 23 16.59 -1.35 -30.00
N GLU A 24 16.89 -0.05 -29.98
CA GLU A 24 18.24 0.44 -29.77
C GLU A 24 18.66 0.39 -28.30
N ILE A 25 17.72 0.72 -27.39
CA ILE A 25 17.96 0.66 -25.94
C ILE A 25 18.21 -0.77 -25.51
N THR A 26 17.41 -1.72 -26.03
CA THR A 26 17.53 -3.15 -25.71
C THR A 26 18.85 -3.75 -26.19
N LYS A 27 19.35 -3.37 -27.37
CA LYS A 27 20.69 -3.77 -27.84
C LYS A 27 21.78 -3.40 -26.83
N VAL A 28 21.79 -2.15 -26.36
CA VAL A 28 22.80 -1.67 -25.41
C VAL A 28 22.57 -2.25 -24.01
N GLN A 29 21.32 -2.50 -23.59
CA GLN A 29 21.03 -3.20 -22.34
C GLN A 29 21.60 -4.61 -22.31
N ASN A 30 21.56 -5.33 -23.43
CA ASN A 30 22.13 -6.68 -23.49
C ASN A 30 23.65 -6.66 -23.34
N GLU A 31 24.32 -5.62 -23.83
CA GLU A 31 25.77 -5.42 -23.66
C GLU A 31 26.12 -4.94 -22.24
N PHE A 32 25.27 -4.13 -21.62
CA PHE A 32 25.49 -3.55 -20.28
C PHE A 32 24.30 -3.80 -19.33
N PRO A 33 24.06 -5.05 -18.88
CA PRO A 33 22.84 -5.42 -18.16
C PRO A 33 22.67 -4.76 -16.79
N TYR A 34 23.77 -4.34 -16.16
CA TYR A 34 23.78 -3.77 -14.81
C TYR A 34 23.67 -2.24 -14.80
N CYS A 35 23.54 -1.60 -15.98
CA CYS A 35 23.46 -0.14 -16.05
C CYS A 35 22.05 0.35 -15.66
N GLU A 36 21.93 0.93 -14.46
CA GLU A 36 20.67 1.51 -13.95
C GLU A 36 20.03 2.51 -14.94
N HIS A 37 20.86 3.36 -15.57
CA HIS A 37 20.38 4.40 -16.48
C HIS A 37 19.66 3.83 -17.70
N LEU A 38 20.11 2.69 -18.24
CA LEU A 38 19.45 2.05 -19.37
C LEU A 38 18.07 1.50 -19.00
N HIS A 39 17.96 0.88 -17.82
CA HIS A 39 16.67 0.42 -17.28
C HIS A 39 15.70 1.58 -17.03
N ASN A 40 16.21 2.72 -16.56
CA ASN A 40 15.40 3.92 -16.35
C ASN A 40 14.91 4.50 -17.69
N LEU A 41 15.77 4.52 -18.72
CA LEU A 41 15.39 4.97 -20.07
C LEU A 41 14.36 4.04 -20.71
N SER A 42 14.53 2.72 -20.59
CA SER A 42 13.55 1.73 -21.05
C SER A 42 12.19 1.91 -20.36
N LEU A 43 12.21 2.10 -19.03
CA LEU A 43 11.00 2.39 -18.26
C LEU A 43 10.32 3.68 -18.72
N LEU A 44 11.08 4.75 -18.92
CA LEU A 44 10.53 6.02 -19.39
C LEU A 44 9.92 5.88 -20.80
N LYS A 45 10.57 5.14 -21.70
CA LYS A 45 10.04 4.90 -23.06
C LYS A 45 8.71 4.14 -23.01
N THR A 46 8.66 3.04 -22.26
CA THR A 46 7.44 2.22 -22.11
C THR A 46 6.30 3.00 -21.43
N HIS A 47 6.60 3.81 -20.43
CA HIS A 47 5.64 4.70 -19.76
C HIS A 47 5.06 5.76 -20.71
N LEU A 48 5.90 6.42 -21.51
CA LEU A 48 5.44 7.46 -22.44
C LEU A 48 4.70 6.90 -23.65
N SER A 49 4.94 5.65 -24.01
CA SER A 49 4.31 4.98 -25.16
C SER A 49 3.07 4.18 -24.76
N ASP A 50 2.70 4.17 -23.47
CA ASP A 50 1.61 3.37 -22.89
C ASP A 50 1.70 1.87 -23.26
N ASP A 51 2.93 1.32 -23.19
CA ASP A 51 3.24 -0.06 -23.59
C ASP A 51 2.67 -1.07 -22.58
N ILE A 52 2.08 -2.15 -23.09
CA ILE A 52 1.57 -3.29 -22.31
C ILE A 52 2.66 -3.86 -21.38
N ASN A 53 3.92 -3.79 -21.81
CA ASN A 53 5.07 -4.26 -21.03
C ASN A 53 5.54 -3.29 -19.94
N PHE A 54 4.86 -2.16 -19.74
CA PHE A 54 5.25 -1.15 -18.74
C PHE A 54 5.42 -1.76 -17.34
N ASN A 55 4.44 -2.52 -16.85
CA ASN A 55 4.51 -3.10 -15.50
C ASN A 55 5.68 -4.07 -15.33
N LYS A 56 5.97 -4.87 -16.35
CA LYS A 56 7.11 -5.79 -16.36
C LYS A 56 8.43 -5.00 -16.34
N THR A 57 8.53 -3.98 -17.19
CA THR A 57 9.70 -3.10 -17.25
C THR A 57 9.90 -2.35 -15.94
N LEU A 58 8.82 -1.88 -15.31
CA LEU A 58 8.84 -1.22 -14.00
C LEU A 58 9.41 -2.12 -12.92
N ALA A 59 8.96 -3.38 -12.87
CA ALA A 59 9.48 -4.35 -11.92
C ALA A 59 10.99 -4.58 -12.11
N ILE A 60 11.43 -4.75 -13.35
CA ILE A 60 12.85 -4.94 -13.69
C ILE A 60 13.67 -3.70 -13.31
N SER A 61 13.25 -2.50 -13.72
CA SER A 61 13.96 -1.26 -13.40
C SER A 61 14.00 -0.99 -11.90
N ALA A 62 12.98 -1.38 -11.14
CA ALA A 62 12.96 -1.26 -9.68
C ALA A 62 13.92 -2.24 -8.97
N ILE A 63 14.31 -3.35 -9.61
CA ILE A 63 15.34 -4.27 -9.11
C ILE A 63 16.72 -3.64 -9.28
N TYR A 64 16.98 -3.06 -10.45
CA TYR A 64 18.29 -2.45 -10.75
C TYR A 64 18.46 -1.03 -10.20
N SER A 65 17.40 -0.38 -9.75
CA SER A 65 17.50 0.99 -9.24
C SER A 65 18.04 1.06 -7.82
N SER A 66 19.00 1.94 -7.62
CA SER A 66 19.58 2.22 -6.30
C SER A 66 18.61 2.93 -5.35
N ASN A 67 17.63 3.68 -5.89
CA ASN A 67 16.66 4.41 -5.08
C ASN A 67 15.30 4.49 -5.78
N ARG A 68 14.33 3.72 -5.27
CA ARG A 68 12.97 3.63 -5.81
C ARG A 68 12.19 4.94 -5.75
N LYS A 69 12.47 5.81 -4.78
CA LYS A 69 11.86 7.15 -4.69
C LYS A 69 12.35 8.04 -5.83
N LYS A 70 13.66 8.04 -6.10
CA LYS A 70 14.23 8.76 -7.25
C LYS A 70 13.71 8.21 -8.57
N LEU A 71 13.59 6.88 -8.70
CA LEU A 71 12.98 6.24 -9.86
C LEU A 71 11.53 6.68 -10.06
N PHE A 72 10.75 6.74 -8.98
CA PHE A 72 9.38 7.21 -9.02
C PHE A 72 9.30 8.69 -9.43
N GLU A 73 10.10 9.57 -8.85
CA GLU A 73 10.18 10.99 -9.22
C GLU A 73 10.64 11.18 -10.67
N PHE A 74 11.46 10.27 -11.18
CA PHE A 74 11.93 10.27 -12.57
C PHE A 74 10.78 10.03 -13.57
N ILE A 75 9.87 9.09 -13.29
CA ILE A 75 8.67 8.82 -14.11
C ILE A 75 7.50 9.77 -13.79
N HIS A 76 7.40 10.26 -12.55
CA HIS A 76 6.39 11.20 -12.07
C HIS A 76 7.07 12.46 -11.51
N PRO A 77 7.42 13.44 -12.36
CA PRO A 77 8.15 14.61 -11.91
C PRO A 77 7.21 15.41 -11.00
N PRO A 78 7.70 15.90 -9.85
CA PRO A 78 6.88 16.66 -8.93
C PRO A 78 6.30 17.87 -9.68
N LYS A 79 4.99 18.06 -9.58
CA LYS A 79 4.36 19.29 -10.06
C LYS A 79 5.00 20.43 -9.29
N LYS A 80 5.69 21.34 -9.99
CA LYS A 80 6.14 22.60 -9.40
C LYS A 80 4.88 23.39 -9.07
N ILE A 81 4.44 23.31 -7.84
CA ILE A 81 3.38 24.17 -7.33
C ILE A 81 4.03 25.54 -7.25
N ASN A 82 3.65 26.45 -8.15
CA ASN A 82 3.96 27.86 -7.97
C ASN A 82 3.13 28.30 -6.76
N PHE A 83 3.74 28.24 -5.58
CA PHE A 83 3.28 29.06 -4.47
C PHE A 83 3.48 30.50 -4.96
N LYS A 84 2.43 31.09 -5.58
CA LYS A 84 2.30 32.55 -5.55
C LYS A 84 2.48 32.91 -4.08
N ASN A 85 3.27 33.94 -3.77
CA ASN A 85 3.37 34.48 -2.42
C ASN A 85 1.94 34.64 -1.92
N ILE A 86 1.54 33.69 -1.10
CA ILE A 86 0.29 33.70 -0.40
C ILE A 86 0.59 34.77 0.64
N ASP A 87 0.04 35.96 0.45
CA ASP A 87 0.04 36.99 1.48
C ASP A 87 -0.31 36.27 2.78
N GLU A 88 0.50 36.47 3.83
CA GLU A 88 0.45 35.71 5.10
C GLU A 88 -0.91 35.79 5.83
N THR A 89 -1.92 36.42 5.22
CA THR A 89 -3.31 36.53 5.64
C THR A 89 -4.26 35.54 4.94
N SER A 90 -3.79 34.63 4.08
CA SER A 90 -4.71 33.67 3.46
C SER A 90 -5.04 32.54 4.44
N PHE A 91 -6.25 32.63 5.01
CA PHE A 91 -6.99 31.55 5.66
C PHE A 91 -6.13 30.53 6.38
N LEU A 92 -5.76 30.87 7.62
CA LEU A 92 -5.16 29.91 8.54
C LEU A 92 -6.08 28.68 8.63
N PHE A 93 -5.50 27.48 8.65
CA PHE A 93 -6.25 26.23 8.74
C PHE A 93 -7.22 26.24 9.94
N GLU A 94 -6.86 26.95 11.01
CA GLU A 94 -7.65 27.20 12.21
C GLU A 94 -8.93 27.97 11.92
N ASP A 95 -8.91 28.91 10.97
CA ASP A 95 -10.10 29.67 10.57
C ASP A 95 -11.01 28.84 9.66
N TRP A 96 -10.42 27.98 8.82
CA TRP A 96 -11.18 26.97 8.07
C TRP A 96 -11.85 25.94 8.99
N LEU A 97 -11.17 25.48 10.04
CA LEU A 97 -11.74 24.58 11.05
C LEU A 97 -12.94 25.20 11.80
N LYS A 98 -12.93 26.52 12.00
CA LYS A 98 -14.03 27.24 12.67
C LYS A 98 -15.26 27.36 11.78
N ASP A 99 -15.13 27.18 10.46
CA ASP A 99 -16.26 27.22 9.53
C ASP A 99 -17.10 25.93 9.61
N SER A 100 -17.89 25.85 10.67
CA SER A 100 -18.82 24.75 10.96
C SER A 100 -19.94 24.60 9.92
N SER A 101 -20.09 25.55 8.99
CA SER A 101 -21.10 25.50 7.92
C SER A 101 -20.80 24.44 6.85
N LEU A 102 -19.53 24.04 6.72
CA LEU A 102 -19.08 22.98 5.83
C LEU A 102 -19.41 21.57 6.36
N ILE A 103 -19.67 21.46 7.67
CA ILE A 103 -20.02 20.20 8.34
C ILE A 103 -21.55 20.10 8.42
N LYS A 104 -22.21 19.93 7.27
CA LYS A 104 -23.62 19.50 7.26
C LYS A 104 -23.69 18.12 7.90
N LYS A 105 -24.11 18.03 9.17
CA LYS A 105 -24.38 16.74 9.83
C LYS A 105 -25.33 15.95 8.92
N PRO A 106 -24.91 14.81 8.35
CA PRO A 106 -25.81 14.03 7.52
C PRO A 106 -27.03 13.67 8.37
N LYS A 107 -28.23 13.67 7.78
CA LYS A 107 -29.44 13.15 8.44
C LYS A 107 -29.27 11.64 8.56
N ILE A 108 -28.55 11.18 9.58
CA ILE A 108 -28.19 9.76 9.67
C ILE A 108 -29.36 8.98 10.29
N ASN A 109 -29.85 7.97 9.57
CA ASN A 109 -30.82 7.02 10.08
C ASN A 109 -30.17 6.13 11.15
N LYS A 110 -30.36 6.48 12.43
CA LYS A 110 -29.76 5.77 13.58
C LYS A 110 -29.93 4.25 13.52
N LYS A 111 -31.07 3.75 13.01
CA LYS A 111 -31.33 2.31 12.90
C LYS A 111 -30.37 1.62 11.93
N TYR A 112 -30.12 2.24 10.77
CA TYR A 112 -29.20 1.72 9.75
C TYR A 112 -27.75 1.68 10.25
N ILE A 113 -27.32 2.71 10.99
CA ILE A 113 -25.96 2.74 11.56
C ILE A 113 -25.79 1.62 12.58
N ILE A 114 -26.75 1.47 13.50
CA ILE A 114 -26.67 0.47 14.56
C ILE A 114 -26.63 -0.95 13.95
N GLU A 115 -27.39 -1.20 12.90
CA GLU A 115 -27.37 -2.49 12.20
C GLU A 115 -26.04 -2.76 11.51
N ASN A 116 -25.45 -1.75 10.86
CA ASN A 116 -24.15 -1.89 10.20
C ASN A 116 -22.99 -2.00 11.19
N ILE A 117 -23.05 -1.28 12.31
CA ILE A 117 -22.08 -1.44 13.40
C ILE A 117 -22.13 -2.88 13.90
N LYS A 118 -23.32 -3.41 14.19
CA LYS A 118 -23.48 -4.81 14.64
C LYS A 118 -22.91 -5.81 13.65
N LYS A 119 -23.20 -5.64 12.34
CA LYS A 119 -22.66 -6.50 11.28
C LYS A 119 -21.13 -6.41 11.18
N SER A 120 -20.55 -5.23 11.39
CA SER A 120 -19.10 -5.02 11.33
C SER A 120 -18.37 -5.52 12.58
N THR A 121 -19.02 -5.50 13.74
CA THR A 121 -18.47 -6.02 15.01
C THR A 121 -18.69 -7.51 15.19
N GLN A 122 -19.45 -8.15 14.31
CA GLN A 122 -19.68 -9.58 14.35
C GLN A 122 -18.42 -10.29 13.86
N ASP A 123 -17.77 -11.04 14.75
CA ASP A 123 -16.59 -11.82 14.40
C ASP A 123 -16.99 -12.98 13.47
N ASN A 124 -16.24 -13.16 12.39
CA ASN A 124 -16.46 -14.26 11.44
C ASN A 124 -15.93 -15.57 12.03
N ASN A 125 -16.86 -16.38 12.59
CA ASN A 125 -16.53 -17.65 13.25
C ASN A 125 -15.75 -18.64 12.35
N ASP A 126 -15.90 -18.57 11.02
CA ASP A 126 -15.21 -19.45 10.08
C ASP A 126 -13.68 -19.22 10.03
N LEU A 127 -13.23 -18.00 10.33
CA LEU A 127 -11.82 -17.60 10.33
C LEU A 127 -11.13 -17.85 11.68
N THR A 128 -11.81 -18.50 12.64
CA THR A 128 -11.24 -18.80 13.95
C THR A 128 -10.09 -19.79 13.84
N THR A 129 -8.95 -19.42 14.43
CA THR A 129 -7.71 -20.22 14.48
C THR A 129 -7.12 -20.20 15.88
N GLU A 130 -6.28 -21.19 16.21
CA GLU A 130 -5.62 -21.25 17.52
C GLU A 130 -4.75 -20.01 17.77
N THR A 131 -4.05 -19.53 16.74
CA THR A 131 -3.23 -18.31 16.82
C THR A 131 -4.08 -17.08 17.14
N LEU A 132 -5.24 -16.94 16.50
CA LEU A 132 -6.17 -15.84 16.80
C LEU A 132 -6.67 -15.90 18.25
N ALA A 133 -6.99 -17.09 18.76
CA ALA A 133 -7.39 -17.26 20.16
C ALA A 133 -6.26 -16.87 21.13
N LYS A 134 -5.00 -17.21 20.81
CA LYS A 134 -3.83 -16.76 21.58
C LYS A 134 -3.65 -15.24 21.55
N THR A 135 -3.78 -14.62 20.37
CA THR A 135 -3.72 -13.16 20.24
C THR A 135 -4.79 -12.45 21.08
N TYR A 136 -6.00 -13.02 21.19
CA TYR A 136 -7.02 -12.47 22.09
C TYR A 136 -6.61 -12.54 23.56
N ILE A 137 -5.93 -13.60 23.99
CA ILE A 137 -5.40 -13.70 25.37
C ILE A 137 -4.34 -12.62 25.61
N GLU A 138 -3.40 -12.45 24.68
CA GLU A 138 -2.33 -11.44 24.76
C GLU A 138 -2.90 -10.01 24.84
N GLN A 139 -4.02 -9.76 24.16
CA GLN A 139 -4.74 -8.49 24.18
C GLN A 139 -5.65 -8.33 25.40
N GLY A 140 -5.76 -9.33 26.29
CA GLY A 140 -6.65 -9.33 27.44
C GLY A 140 -8.14 -9.52 27.11
N HIS A 141 -8.47 -9.90 25.87
CA HIS A 141 -9.84 -10.18 25.41
C HIS A 141 -10.24 -11.63 25.74
N TYR A 142 -10.33 -11.95 27.02
CA TYR A 142 -10.54 -13.32 27.50
C TYR A 142 -11.88 -13.94 27.06
N GLU A 143 -12.97 -13.17 27.04
CA GLU A 143 -14.28 -13.67 26.58
C GLU A 143 -14.25 -14.12 25.11
N ARG A 144 -13.58 -13.35 24.25
CA ARG A 144 -13.39 -13.71 22.84
C ARG A 144 -12.46 -14.90 22.66
N ALA A 145 -11.41 -14.99 23.49
CA ALA A 145 -10.52 -16.15 23.48
C ALA A 145 -11.25 -17.45 23.85
N ILE A 146 -12.12 -17.41 24.87
CA ILE A 146 -12.96 -18.55 25.28
C ILE A 146 -13.89 -18.96 24.13
N GLN A 147 -14.60 -18.00 23.52
CA GLN A 147 -15.49 -18.27 22.38
C GLN A 147 -14.73 -18.89 21.21
N ALA A 148 -13.54 -18.37 20.88
CA ALA A 148 -12.70 -18.92 19.81
C ALA A 148 -12.29 -20.38 20.12
N TYR A 149 -11.88 -20.70 21.34
CA TYR A 149 -11.55 -22.07 21.73
C TYR A 149 -12.77 -23.01 21.77
N GLN A 150 -13.95 -22.51 22.11
CA GLN A 150 -15.19 -23.28 22.02
C GLN A 150 -15.51 -23.62 20.56
N ILE A 151 -15.41 -22.66 19.65
CA ILE A 151 -15.61 -22.88 18.20
C ILE A 151 -14.59 -23.89 17.67
N LEU A 152 -13.30 -23.77 18.04
CA LEU A 152 -12.26 -24.69 17.64
C LEU A 152 -12.47 -26.11 18.19
N SER A 153 -13.05 -26.25 19.37
CA SER A 153 -13.41 -27.55 19.96
C SER A 153 -14.48 -28.26 19.14
N LEU A 154 -15.47 -27.52 18.64
CA LEU A 154 -16.50 -28.05 17.75
C LEU A 154 -15.93 -28.38 16.36
N LYS A 155 -15.01 -27.56 15.84
CA LYS A 155 -14.39 -27.76 14.52
C LYS A 155 -13.37 -28.91 14.51
N TYR A 156 -12.66 -29.14 15.61
CA TYR A 156 -11.59 -30.14 15.71
C TYR A 156 -11.73 -31.01 16.98
N PRO A 157 -12.70 -31.94 17.02
CA PRO A 157 -13.04 -32.69 18.23
C PRO A 157 -11.89 -33.55 18.76
N LYS A 158 -10.96 -33.99 17.90
CA LYS A 158 -9.75 -34.74 18.29
C LYS A 158 -8.82 -33.96 19.23
N LYS A 159 -8.86 -32.62 19.18
CA LYS A 159 -8.07 -31.72 20.03
C LYS A 159 -8.89 -31.07 21.15
N SER A 160 -10.14 -31.50 21.35
CA SER A 160 -11.06 -30.92 22.35
C SER A 160 -10.45 -30.85 23.76
N GLY A 161 -9.74 -31.90 24.20
CA GLY A 161 -9.08 -31.91 25.52
C GLY A 161 -8.02 -30.81 25.68
N PHE A 162 -7.27 -30.49 24.61
CA PHE A 162 -6.31 -29.40 24.62
C PHE A 162 -7.01 -28.04 24.77
N PHE A 163 -8.06 -27.80 23.99
CA PHE A 163 -8.80 -26.54 24.05
C PHE A 163 -9.54 -26.35 25.38
N ALA A 164 -10.11 -27.42 25.94
CA ALA A 164 -10.73 -27.38 27.27
C ALA A 164 -9.74 -26.96 28.36
N ASN A 165 -8.49 -27.46 28.31
CA ASN A 165 -7.43 -27.02 29.22
C ASN A 165 -7.07 -25.54 29.03
N GLN A 166 -7.02 -25.04 27.80
CA GLN A 166 -6.77 -23.61 27.54
C GLN A 166 -7.89 -22.72 28.07
N ILE A 167 -9.16 -23.11 27.89
CA ILE A 167 -10.31 -22.40 28.46
C ILE A 167 -10.20 -22.35 29.98
N LYS A 168 -9.91 -23.48 30.63
CA LYS A 168 -9.73 -23.55 32.08
C LYS A 168 -8.59 -22.67 32.58
N ASN A 169 -7.49 -22.57 31.83
CA ASN A 169 -6.38 -21.67 32.15
C ASN A 169 -6.82 -20.20 32.10
N ILE A 170 -7.60 -19.82 31.07
CA ILE A 170 -8.14 -18.46 30.95
C ILE A 170 -9.13 -18.14 32.08
N GLU A 171 -10.03 -19.07 32.41
CA GLU A 171 -10.98 -18.91 33.52
C GLU A 171 -10.30 -18.73 34.87
N ASN A 172 -9.15 -19.38 35.08
CA ASN A 172 -8.34 -19.18 36.29
C ASN A 172 -7.65 -17.81 36.34
N ILE A 173 -7.37 -17.18 35.19
CA ILE A 173 -6.82 -15.81 35.13
C ILE A 173 -7.90 -14.77 35.46
N LEU A 174 -9.17 -15.08 35.17
CA LEU A 174 -10.32 -14.23 35.44
C LEU A 174 -10.83 -14.30 36.89
N LYS A 175 -10.35 -15.27 37.67
CA LYS A 175 -10.65 -15.44 39.11
C LYS A 175 -9.69 -14.64 39.97
#